data_AF-A0A6H9Y4R7-F1
#
_entry.id   AF-A0A6H9Y4R7-F1
#
_cell.length_a   1.000
_cell.length_b   1.000
_cell.length_c   1.000
_cell.angle_alpha   90.00
_cell.angle_beta   90.00
_cell.angle_gamma   90.00
#
_symmetry.space_group_name_H-M   'P 1'
#
loop_
_entity.id
_entity.type
_entity.pdbx_description
1 polymer ?
#
loop_
_entity_poly.entity_id
_entity_poly.type
_entity_poly.pdbx_seq_one_letter_code
_entity_poly.pdbx_strand_id
1 'polypeptide(L)'
;MMLAAAVWAADRVPLTTPVSGVVKEVYVQVGQKVKKGDRLLALDDTRLRARVMEAEAGLMRFRQEAEEAGRELKRAQELYDRGVSSTTEFDAAKLRHARAVANAQEAEARRIIAQKNLDDSVLKAPFDGVVRVREAEPGMYVPAQLDPPTLIILGKIR
;
A
#
# COMPACT_ATOMS: atom_id res chain seq x y z
N MET A 1 15.94 37.45 -29.76
CA MET A 1 16.66 37.61 -28.48
C MET A 1 16.83 36.22 -27.87
N MET A 2 18.01 35.63 -28.11
CA MET A 2 18.59 34.40 -27.53
C MET A 2 17.69 33.20 -27.20
N LEU A 3 17.80 32.18 -28.06
CA LEU A 3 17.78 30.78 -27.68
C LEU A 3 18.77 30.54 -26.52
N ALA A 4 18.27 30.10 -25.35
CA ALA A 4 19.13 29.68 -24.24
C ALA A 4 18.54 28.45 -23.53
N ALA A 5 19.12 27.30 -23.84
CA ALA A 5 19.27 26.11 -22.99
C ALA A 5 18.02 25.30 -22.60
N ALA A 6 17.36 24.69 -23.58
CA ALA A 6 16.64 23.43 -23.39
C ALA A 6 17.62 22.23 -23.49
N VAL A 7 18.69 22.21 -22.67
CA VAL A 7 19.70 21.14 -22.69
C VAL A 7 20.31 20.94 -21.29
N TRP A 8 19.56 20.56 -20.24
CA TRP A 8 20.07 19.90 -18.99
C TRP A 8 18.94 19.26 -18.13
N ALA A 9 17.83 18.81 -18.71
CA ALA A 9 16.71 18.24 -17.95
C ALA A 9 16.80 16.71 -17.72
N ALA A 10 17.80 16.02 -18.27
CA ALA A 10 17.81 14.56 -18.34
C ALA A 10 18.19 13.83 -17.03
N ASP A 11 18.82 14.52 -16.06
CA ASP A 11 19.37 13.86 -14.87
C ASP A 11 18.69 14.26 -13.56
N ARG A 12 17.68 15.14 -13.55
CA ARG A 12 16.97 15.58 -12.33
C ARG A 12 15.57 14.98 -12.26
N VAL A 13 15.35 14.14 -11.25
CA VAL A 13 14.04 13.51 -11.00
C VAL A 13 13.44 14.09 -9.72
N PRO A 14 12.33 14.86 -9.82
CA PRO A 14 11.58 15.30 -8.65
C PRO A 14 10.85 14.09 -8.04
N LEU A 15 10.92 13.98 -6.72
CA LEU A 15 10.34 12.91 -5.94
C LEU A 15 9.35 13.47 -4.92
N THR A 16 8.27 12.73 -4.71
CA THR A 16 7.20 13.03 -3.76
C THR A 16 6.61 11.73 -3.20
N THR A 17 5.70 11.81 -2.25
CA THR A 17 4.98 10.67 -1.69
C THR A 17 3.58 10.56 -2.31
N PRO A 18 3.11 9.35 -2.67
CA PRO A 18 1.76 9.17 -3.23
C PRO A 18 0.67 9.17 -2.15
N VAL A 19 1.05 9.21 -0.87
CA VAL A 19 0.15 9.28 0.29
C VAL A 19 0.29 10.61 1.00
N SER A 20 -0.82 11.10 1.54
CA SER A 20 -0.85 12.31 2.37
C SER A 20 -0.28 12.03 3.75
N GLY A 21 0.42 12.99 4.33
CA GLY A 21 0.91 12.87 5.69
C GLY A 21 1.77 14.05 6.12
N VAL A 22 2.18 14.04 7.39
CA VAL A 22 3.14 15.01 7.93
C VAL A 22 4.53 14.42 7.82
N VAL A 23 5.49 15.17 7.30
CA VAL A 23 6.91 14.79 7.30
C VAL A 23 7.36 14.61 8.75
N LYS A 24 7.73 13.39 9.12
CA LYS A 24 8.27 13.08 10.44
C LYS A 24 9.77 13.29 10.47
N GLU A 25 10.47 12.74 9.48
CA GLU A 25 11.93 12.76 9.41
C GLU A 25 12.40 12.89 7.96
N VAL A 26 13.50 13.62 7.76
CA VAL A 26 14.22 13.70 6.49
C VAL A 26 15.63 13.16 6.72
N TYR A 27 16.00 12.10 6.00
CA TYR A 27 17.22 11.34 6.25
C TYR A 27 18.42 11.81 5.44
N VAL A 28 18.22 12.78 4.54
CA VAL A 28 19.23 13.19 3.57
C VAL A 28 19.44 14.68 3.51
N GLN A 29 20.64 15.07 3.09
CA GLN A 29 21.07 16.46 2.91
C GLN A 29 21.43 16.75 1.46
N VAL A 30 21.36 18.03 1.05
CA VAL A 30 21.79 18.45 -0.29
C VAL A 30 23.27 18.12 -0.49
N GLY A 31 23.60 17.53 -1.64
CA GLY A 31 24.95 17.06 -1.99
C GLY A 31 25.25 15.63 -1.55
N GLN A 32 24.40 15.00 -0.74
CA GLN A 32 24.60 13.61 -0.30
C GLN A 32 24.39 12.62 -1.45
N LYS A 33 25.29 11.62 -1.54
CA LYS A 33 25.11 10.45 -2.40
C LYS A 33 24.18 9.44 -1.73
N VAL A 34 23.24 8.89 -2.49
CA VAL A 34 22.28 7.88 -2.06
C VAL A 34 22.29 6.71 -3.05
N LYS A 35 22.00 5.52 -2.56
CA LYS A 35 21.81 4.31 -3.36
C LYS A 35 20.33 4.00 -3.53
N LYS A 36 20.00 3.23 -4.56
CA LYS A 36 18.65 2.70 -4.75
C LYS A 36 18.16 1.99 -3.49
N GLY A 37 16.98 2.36 -3.02
CA GLY A 37 16.35 1.81 -1.81
C GLY A 37 16.66 2.58 -0.53
N ASP A 38 17.63 3.50 -0.54
CA ASP A 38 17.91 4.35 0.62
C ASP A 38 16.68 5.18 0.99
N ARG A 39 16.39 5.25 2.29
CA ARG A 39 15.31 6.09 2.81
C ARG A 39 15.74 7.54 2.70
N LEU A 40 14.93 8.35 2.04
CA LEU A 40 15.16 9.78 1.88
C LEU A 40 14.37 10.59 2.90
N LEU A 41 13.15 10.12 3.18
CA LEU A 41 12.16 10.80 4.01
C LEU A 41 11.20 9.75 4.58
N ALA A 42 10.62 10.04 5.76
CA ALA A 42 9.46 9.33 6.29
C ALA A 42 8.38 10.30 6.74
N LEU A 43 7.14 9.97 6.40
CA LEU A 43 5.95 10.60 6.95
C LEU A 43 5.61 9.99 8.33
N ASP A 44 4.75 10.67 9.09
CA ASP A 44 4.09 10.08 10.26
C ASP A 44 3.20 8.92 9.81
N ASP A 45 3.58 7.71 10.23
CA ASP A 45 2.94 6.47 9.83
C ASP A 45 1.96 5.92 10.87
N THR A 46 1.69 6.65 11.97
CA THR A 46 0.89 6.17 13.10
C THR A 46 -0.49 5.71 12.65
N ARG A 47 -1.16 6.55 11.85
CA ARG A 47 -2.49 6.23 11.31
C ARG A 47 -2.43 5.10 10.27
N LEU A 48 -1.37 5.05 9.46
CA LEU A 48 -1.21 4.03 8.42
C LEU A 48 -0.97 2.65 9.03
N ARG A 49 -0.14 2.56 10.08
CA ARG A 49 0.05 1.34 10.87
C ARG A 49 -1.26 0.87 11.50
N ALA A 50 -2.04 1.78 12.08
CA ALA A 50 -3.34 1.45 12.64
C ALA A 50 -4.30 0.90 11.57
N ARG A 51 -4.29 1.47 10.35
CA ARG A 51 -5.10 0.96 9.22
C ARG A 51 -4.65 -0.42 8.74
N VAL A 52 -3.35 -0.71 8.75
CA VAL A 52 -2.85 -2.07 8.47
C VAL A 52 -3.38 -3.04 9.51
N MET A 53 -3.25 -2.73 10.81
CA MET A 53 -3.75 -3.57 11.89
C MET A 53 -5.27 -3.82 11.80
N GLU A 54 -6.05 -2.78 11.50
CA GLU A 54 -7.49 -2.89 11.28
C GLU A 54 -7.82 -3.83 10.11
N ALA A 55 -7.14 -3.67 8.98
CA ALA A 55 -7.36 -4.51 7.80
C ALA A 55 -6.93 -5.97 8.02
N GLU A 56 -5.83 -6.19 8.73
CA GLU A 56 -5.36 -7.53 9.10
C GLU A 56 -6.34 -8.24 10.04
N ALA A 57 -6.89 -7.54 11.03
CA ALA A 57 -7.93 -8.09 11.90
C ALA A 57 -9.21 -8.42 11.12
N GLY A 58 -9.63 -7.54 10.20
CA GLY A 58 -10.77 -7.78 9.33
C GLY A 58 -10.58 -9.00 8.43
N LEU A 59 -9.40 -9.15 7.83
CA LEU A 59 -9.03 -10.33 7.03
C LEU A 59 -9.05 -11.61 7.85
N MET A 60 -8.48 -11.58 9.07
CA MET A 60 -8.48 -12.74 9.96
C MET A 60 -9.90 -13.21 10.28
N ARG A 61 -10.80 -12.28 10.62
CA ARG A 61 -12.22 -12.59 10.87
C ARG A 61 -12.87 -13.27 9.67
N PHE A 62 -12.76 -12.67 8.48
CA PHE A 62 -13.41 -13.23 7.29
C PHE A 62 -12.79 -14.55 6.83
N ARG A 63 -11.49 -14.77 7.04
CA ARG A 63 -10.87 -16.08 6.81
C ARG A 63 -11.46 -17.15 7.72
N GLN A 64 -11.66 -16.84 9.01
CA GLN A 64 -12.30 -17.78 9.93
C GLN A 64 -13.75 -18.08 9.55
N GLU A 65 -14.52 -17.07 9.13
CA GLU A 65 -15.88 -17.26 8.62
C GLU A 65 -15.91 -18.14 7.36
N ALA A 66 -14.95 -17.96 6.44
CA ALA A 66 -14.83 -18.79 5.25
C ALA A 66 -14.47 -20.25 5.61
N GLU A 67 -13.55 -20.46 6.54
CA GLU A 67 -13.19 -21.79 7.03
C GLU A 67 -14.37 -22.49 7.70
N GLU A 68 -15.15 -21.77 8.51
CA GLU A 68 -16.36 -22.29 9.15
C GLU A 68 -17.42 -22.69 8.13
N ALA A 69 -17.73 -21.79 7.19
CA ALA A 69 -18.67 -22.08 6.11
C ALA A 69 -18.19 -23.25 5.22
N GLY A 70 -16.88 -23.41 5.05
CA GLY A 70 -16.29 -24.55 4.35
C GLY A 70 -16.51 -25.87 5.07
N ARG A 71 -16.36 -25.90 6.41
CA ARG A 71 -16.69 -27.07 7.24
C ARG A 71 -18.18 -27.40 7.19
N GLU A 72 -19.05 -26.39 7.21
CA GLU A 72 -20.50 -26.56 7.06
C GLU A 72 -20.88 -27.12 5.69
N LEU A 73 -20.32 -26.58 4.62
CA LEU A 73 -20.54 -27.10 3.27
C LEU A 73 -20.13 -28.56 3.16
N LYS A 74 -18.98 -28.94 3.73
CA LYS A 74 -18.54 -30.33 3.75
C LYS A 74 -19.56 -31.25 4.46
N ARG A 75 -20.07 -30.84 5.63
CA ARG A 75 -21.12 -31.59 6.33
C ARG A 75 -22.42 -31.68 5.52
N ALA A 76 -22.83 -30.59 4.88
CA ALA A 76 -24.04 -30.57 4.05
C ALA A 76 -23.92 -31.51 2.84
N GLN A 77 -22.75 -31.54 2.20
CA GLN A 77 -22.44 -32.49 1.13
C GLN A 77 -22.58 -33.94 1.60
N GLU A 78 -21.96 -34.29 2.74
CA GLU A 78 -22.02 -35.65 3.30
C GLU A 78 -23.46 -36.09 3.61
N LEU A 79 -24.32 -35.18 4.10
CA LEU A 79 -25.72 -35.47 4.37
C LEU A 79 -26.56 -35.58 3.08
N TYR A 80 -26.29 -34.73 2.09
CA TYR A 80 -26.92 -34.78 0.78
C TYR A 80 -26.61 -36.09 0.06
N ASP A 81 -25.35 -36.51 0.05
CA ASP A 81 -24.89 -37.76 -0.58
C ASP A 81 -25.50 -39.01 0.08
N ARG A 82 -25.85 -38.92 1.37
CA ARG A 82 -26.56 -39.95 2.13
C ARG A 82 -28.08 -39.90 1.96
N GLY A 83 -28.61 -38.95 1.19
CA GLY A 83 -30.05 -38.73 1.02
C GLY A 83 -30.78 -38.21 2.27
N VAL A 84 -30.03 -37.65 3.23
CA VAL A 84 -30.55 -37.15 4.51
C VAL A 84 -30.97 -35.68 4.43
N SER A 85 -30.33 -34.90 3.54
CA SER A 85 -30.54 -33.46 3.37
C SER A 85 -31.02 -33.14 1.96
N SER A 86 -31.75 -32.02 1.81
CA SER A 86 -32.29 -31.60 0.52
C SER A 86 -31.24 -30.91 -0.37
N THR A 87 -31.48 -30.89 -1.69
CA THR A 87 -30.69 -30.08 -2.65
C THR A 87 -30.62 -28.62 -2.22
N THR A 88 -31.73 -28.05 -1.77
CA THR A 88 -31.83 -26.66 -1.32
C THR A 88 -30.92 -26.35 -0.14
N GLU A 89 -30.81 -27.27 0.84
CA GLU A 89 -29.93 -27.11 1.99
C GLU A 89 -28.45 -27.15 1.60
N PHE A 90 -28.08 -28.08 0.73
CA PHE A 90 -26.74 -28.20 0.18
C PHE A 90 -26.35 -26.96 -0.64
N ASP A 91 -27.21 -26.53 -1.56
CA ASP A 91 -26.99 -25.34 -2.38
C ASP A 91 -26.90 -24.07 -1.53
N ALA A 92 -27.70 -23.96 -0.47
CA ALA A 92 -27.61 -22.86 0.47
C ALA A 92 -26.27 -22.83 1.21
N ALA A 93 -25.75 -24.00 1.64
CA ALA A 93 -24.42 -24.10 2.26
C ALA A 93 -23.31 -23.73 1.27
N LYS A 94 -23.43 -24.16 0.01
CA LYS A 94 -22.49 -23.83 -1.06
C LYS A 94 -22.43 -22.33 -1.32
N LEU A 95 -23.59 -21.68 -1.38
CA LEU A 95 -23.70 -20.24 -1.54
C LEU A 95 -23.13 -19.47 -0.34
N ARG A 96 -23.38 -19.94 0.89
CA ARG A 96 -22.79 -19.34 2.11
C ARG A 96 -21.27 -19.39 2.10
N HIS A 97 -20.69 -20.55 1.79
CA HIS A 97 -19.24 -20.70 1.66
C HIS A 97 -18.66 -19.79 0.58
N ALA A 98 -19.27 -19.75 -0.61
CA ALA A 98 -18.81 -18.89 -1.70
C ALA A 98 -18.81 -17.40 -1.31
N ARG A 99 -19.85 -16.93 -0.60
CA ARG A 99 -19.92 -15.56 -0.09
C ARG A 99 -18.83 -15.27 0.95
N ALA A 100 -18.62 -16.19 1.89
CA ALA A 100 -17.59 -16.02 2.92
C ALA A 100 -16.18 -15.95 2.31
N VAL A 101 -15.89 -16.79 1.31
CA VAL A 101 -14.63 -16.73 0.54
C VAL A 101 -14.47 -15.38 -0.17
N ALA A 102 -15.53 -14.89 -0.82
CA ALA A 102 -15.50 -13.59 -1.49
C ALA A 102 -15.20 -12.44 -0.50
N ASN A 103 -15.83 -12.46 0.68
CA ASN A 103 -15.57 -11.47 1.73
C ASN A 103 -14.11 -11.53 2.22
N ALA A 104 -13.54 -12.73 2.37
CA ALA A 104 -12.13 -12.89 2.75
C ALA A 104 -11.18 -12.34 1.68
N GLN A 105 -11.49 -12.53 0.39
CA GLN A 105 -10.73 -11.96 -0.72
C GLN A 105 -10.81 -10.44 -0.77
N GLU A 106 -11.98 -9.86 -0.51
CA GLU A 106 -12.15 -8.41 -0.41
C GLU A 106 -11.32 -7.84 0.76
N ALA A 107 -11.34 -8.49 1.91
CA ALA A 107 -10.56 -8.09 3.07
C ALA A 107 -9.05 -8.19 2.82
N GLU A 108 -8.60 -9.19 2.05
CA GLU A 108 -7.21 -9.31 1.63
C GLU A 108 -6.79 -8.11 0.77
N ALA A 109 -7.62 -7.73 -0.21
CA ALA A 109 -7.35 -6.56 -1.05
C ALA A 109 -7.24 -5.29 -0.20
N ARG A 110 -8.11 -5.11 0.81
CA ARG A 110 -8.04 -3.98 1.76
C ARG A 110 -6.72 -3.99 2.55
N ARG A 111 -6.27 -5.15 3.01
CA ARG A 111 -4.98 -5.32 3.72
C ARG A 111 -3.80 -4.96 2.81
N ILE A 112 -3.82 -5.41 1.55
CA ILE A 112 -2.78 -5.09 0.57
C ILE A 112 -2.70 -3.58 0.34
N ILE A 113 -3.85 -2.91 0.13
CA ILE A 113 -3.91 -1.46 -0.06
C ILE A 113 -3.41 -0.71 1.18
N ALA A 114 -3.84 -1.11 2.37
CA ALA A 114 -3.38 -0.49 3.62
C ALA A 114 -1.86 -0.64 3.81
N GLN A 115 -1.31 -1.82 3.52
CA GLN A 115 0.13 -2.07 3.58
C GLN A 115 0.88 -1.21 2.55
N LYS A 116 0.37 -1.12 1.32
CA LYS A 116 0.99 -0.31 0.27
C LYS A 116 1.05 1.16 0.68
N ASN A 117 -0.03 1.69 1.25
CA ASN A 117 -0.05 3.07 1.76
C ASN A 117 0.98 3.28 2.89
N LEU A 118 1.14 2.30 3.79
CA LEU A 118 2.16 2.34 4.83
C LEU A 118 3.58 2.32 4.23
N ASP A 119 3.83 1.47 3.25
CA ASP A 119 5.14 1.38 2.59
C ASP A 119 5.48 2.69 1.86
N ASP A 120 4.47 3.30 1.23
CA ASP A 120 4.58 4.56 0.50
C ASP A 120 4.72 5.79 1.42
N SER A 121 4.54 5.63 2.73
CA SER A 121 4.87 6.68 3.72
C SER A 121 6.38 6.93 3.84
N VAL A 122 7.20 6.03 3.31
CA VAL A 122 8.65 6.16 3.28
C VAL A 122 9.10 6.40 1.85
N LEU A 123 9.55 7.62 1.57
CA LEU A 123 10.13 7.95 0.28
C LEU A 123 11.53 7.35 0.19
N LYS A 124 11.75 6.47 -0.79
CA LYS A 124 13.04 5.82 -1.07
C LYS A 124 13.64 6.30 -2.38
N ALA A 125 14.96 6.24 -2.49
CA ALA A 125 15.65 6.51 -3.75
C ALA A 125 15.31 5.44 -4.80
N PRO A 126 14.77 5.81 -5.98
CA PRO A 126 14.47 4.86 -7.04
C PRO A 126 15.72 4.35 -7.79
N PHE A 127 16.85 5.06 -7.67
CA PHE A 127 18.13 4.75 -8.31
C PHE A 127 19.28 5.41 -7.52
N ASP A 128 20.52 5.04 -7.87
CA ASP A 128 21.73 5.65 -7.30
C ASP A 128 21.91 7.10 -7.77
N GLY A 129 22.08 8.03 -6.84
CA GLY A 129 21.97 9.44 -7.16
C GLY A 129 22.64 10.37 -6.14
N VAL A 130 22.61 11.66 -6.44
CA VAL A 130 22.98 12.75 -5.52
C VAL A 130 21.74 13.59 -5.23
N VAL A 131 21.50 13.91 -3.97
CA VAL A 131 20.46 14.87 -3.59
C VAL A 131 20.81 16.25 -4.12
N ARG A 132 20.03 16.77 -5.06
CA ARG A 132 20.24 18.09 -5.67
C ARG A 132 19.47 19.18 -4.96
N VAL A 133 18.26 18.87 -4.52
CA VAL A 133 17.37 19.78 -3.78
C VAL A 133 16.63 18.98 -2.72
N ARG A 134 16.39 19.61 -1.56
CA ARG A 134 15.60 19.10 -0.45
C ARG A 134 14.65 20.21 -0.02
N GLU A 135 13.37 20.09 -0.37
CA GLU A 135 12.32 21.05 -0.01
C GLU A 135 11.52 20.59 1.22
N ALA A 136 11.55 19.29 1.52
CA ALA A 136 10.87 18.73 2.68
C ALA A 136 11.56 19.10 4.01
N GLU A 137 10.75 19.50 4.99
CA GLU A 137 11.16 19.74 6.38
C GLU A 137 10.28 18.96 7.37
N PRO A 138 10.81 18.49 8.51
CA PRO A 138 9.99 17.95 9.59
C PRO A 138 8.85 18.89 9.99
N GLY A 139 7.64 18.33 10.12
CA GLY A 139 6.41 19.08 10.41
C GLY A 139 5.67 19.58 9.17
N MET A 140 6.27 19.54 7.97
CA MET A 140 5.58 19.89 6.72
C MET A 140 4.45 18.90 6.42
N TYR A 141 3.26 19.41 6.08
CA TYR A 141 2.17 18.58 5.58
C TYR A 141 2.26 18.40 4.06
N VAL A 142 2.16 17.15 3.61
CA VAL A 142 2.17 16.77 2.19
C VAL A 142 0.78 16.29 1.80
N PRO A 143 0.07 16.99 0.90
CA PRO A 143 -1.20 16.52 0.36
C PRO A 143 -0.98 15.58 -0.83
N ALA A 144 -1.70 14.45 -0.87
CA ALA A 144 -1.88 13.65 -2.07
C ALA A 144 -2.97 14.31 -2.94
N GLN A 145 -2.54 15.15 -3.88
CA GLN A 145 -3.38 15.88 -4.83
C GLN A 145 -2.85 15.74 -6.26
N LEU A 146 -3.54 16.31 -7.26
CA LEU A 146 -3.18 16.20 -8.67
C LEU A 146 -1.73 16.67 -8.96
N ASP A 147 -1.31 17.74 -8.27
CA ASP A 147 0.05 18.29 -8.30
C ASP A 147 0.64 18.30 -6.88
N PRO A 148 1.21 17.18 -6.41
CA PRO A 148 1.82 17.11 -5.09
C PRO A 148 3.13 17.92 -5.07
N PRO A 149 3.50 18.54 -3.93
CA PRO A 149 4.75 19.27 -3.82
C PRO A 149 5.95 18.34 -4.06
N THR A 150 6.99 18.87 -4.70
CA THR A 150 8.27 18.17 -4.80
C THR A 150 8.93 18.17 -3.43
N LEU A 151 9.36 17.02 -2.95
CA LEU A 151 9.99 16.89 -1.64
C LEU A 151 11.51 16.88 -1.78
N ILE A 152 12.00 16.13 -2.77
CA ILE A 152 13.43 15.91 -3.02
C ILE A 152 13.67 15.84 -4.53
N ILE A 153 14.73 16.46 -5.03
CA ILE A 153 15.19 16.27 -6.41
C ILE A 153 16.47 15.44 -6.40
N LEU A 154 16.46 14.27 -7.03
CA LEU A 154 17.66 13.46 -7.21
C LEU A 154 18.31 13.70 -8.57
N GLY A 155 19.63 13.80 -8.55
CA GLY A 155 20.51 13.80 -9.71
C GLY A 155 21.03 12.38 -9.96
N LYS A 156 20.83 11.80 -11.14
CA LYS A 156 21.39 10.46 -11.44
C LYS A 156 22.93 10.50 -11.47
N ILE A 157 23.57 9.49 -10.89
CA ILE A 157 25.03 9.28 -11.02
C ILE A 157 25.23 8.25 -12.14
N ARG A 158 26.15 8.54 -13.07
CA ARG A 158 26.59 7.58 -14.10
C ARG A 158 27.65 6.63 -13.55
#